data_AF-A0A8J3JL81-F1
#
_entry.id   AF-A0A8J3JL81-F1
#
_cell.length_a   1.000
_cell.length_b   1.000
_cell.length_c   1.000
_cell.angle_alpha   90.00
_cell.angle_beta   90.00
_cell.angle_gamma   90.00
#
_symmetry.space_group_name_H-M   'P 1'
#
loop_
_entity.id
_entity.type
_entity.pdbx_description
1 polymer ?
#
loop_
_entity_poly.entity_id
_entity_poly.type
_entity_poly.pdbx_seq_one_letter_code
_entity_poly.pdbx_strand_id
1 'polypeptide(L)'
;MLIGDGDTEFMRACRIWLDGRSASGEPLWGETVLWWARAGKILQFAAGLVVILDLIGPERLRRGGQRMTTRLRAVVAQLSALRAEPERTHNGAVHFAAGIFLFGINLLLLNLLLMDWSKVTSTPVSIGPFVVAPIALLIFLARGRPEQTAGARFPLIGIGWLLAQLVLGAPAALLDKANPGHILRWLGLLLFVIGFGLDLLGS
;
A
#
# COMPACT_ATOMS: atom_id res chain seq x y z
N MET A 1 38.24 -5.58 -6.51
CA MET A 1 37.05 -4.90 -5.96
C MET A 1 37.32 -4.75 -4.47
N LEU A 2 37.68 -3.53 -4.07
CA LEU A 2 38.40 -3.24 -2.84
C LEU A 2 37.48 -3.35 -1.62
N ILE A 3 37.76 -4.34 -0.77
CA ILE A 3 37.38 -4.35 0.63
C ILE A 3 38.38 -3.40 1.32
N GLY A 4 38.11 -2.10 1.30
CA GLY A 4 38.98 -1.05 1.84
C GLY A 4 38.16 -0.05 2.64
N ASP A 5 38.57 0.17 3.88
CA ASP A 5 37.89 0.87 5.00
C ASP A 5 36.64 0.16 5.54
N GLY A 6 36.87 -0.70 6.55
CA GLY A 6 35.89 -1.56 7.21
C GLY A 6 34.85 -0.85 8.09
N ASP A 7 34.68 0.46 7.95
CA ASP A 7 33.53 1.15 8.53
C ASP A 7 32.35 0.95 7.59
N THR A 8 31.49 -0.03 7.92
CA THR A 8 30.22 -0.21 7.21
C THR A 8 29.48 1.14 7.12
N GLU A 9 28.84 1.43 5.98
CA GLU A 9 28.09 2.69 5.76
C GLU A 9 27.16 3.02 6.95
N PHE A 10 26.59 1.99 7.56
CA PHE A 10 25.82 2.07 8.80
C PHE A 10 26.61 2.65 9.98
N MET A 11 27.81 2.15 10.25
CA MET A 11 28.67 2.66 11.34
C MET A 11 29.09 4.10 11.09
N ARG A 12 29.33 4.50 9.83
CA ARG A 12 29.58 5.90 9.46
C ARG A 12 28.37 6.78 9.78
N ALA A 13 27.17 6.42 9.30
CA ALA A 13 25.95 7.18 9.57
C ALA A 13 25.67 7.29 11.07
N CYS A 14 25.87 6.20 11.82
CA CYS A 14 25.71 6.17 13.27
C CYS A 14 26.70 7.11 13.98
N ARG A 15 27.97 7.15 13.54
CA ARG A 15 28.99 8.04 14.10
C ARG A 15 28.64 9.52 13.85
N ILE A 16 28.19 9.85 12.64
CA ILE A 16 27.73 11.21 12.28
C ILE A 16 26.54 11.64 13.15
N TRP A 17 25.58 10.73 13.35
CA TRP A 17 24.43 10.96 14.22
C TRP A 17 24.84 11.14 15.69
N LEU A 18 25.75 10.31 16.22
CA LEU A 18 26.30 10.43 17.57
C LEU A 18 27.07 11.74 17.79
N ASP A 19 27.67 12.31 16.75
CA ASP A 19 28.31 13.63 16.79
C ASP A 19 27.29 14.80 16.83
N GLY A 20 25.98 14.51 16.81
CA GLY A 20 24.91 15.51 16.78
C GLY A 20 24.71 16.17 15.41
N ARG A 21 25.28 15.59 14.35
CA ARG A 21 25.09 16.05 12.96
C ARG A 21 23.98 15.26 12.29
N SER A 22 23.23 15.90 11.40
CA SER A 22 22.22 15.20 10.61
C SER A 22 22.90 14.26 9.61
N ALA A 23 22.61 12.96 9.72
CA ALA A 23 23.05 11.95 8.78
C ALA A 23 22.11 11.82 7.57
N SER A 24 21.06 12.65 7.45
CA SER A 24 19.98 12.46 6.47
C SER A 24 20.44 12.39 5.01
N GLY A 25 21.54 13.06 4.67
CA GLY A 25 22.12 13.10 3.32
C GLY A 25 23.17 12.03 3.04
N GLU A 26 23.59 11.27 4.05
CA GLU A 26 24.62 10.25 3.88
C GLU A 26 24.07 9.01 3.17
N PRO A 27 24.88 8.32 2.35
CA PRO A 27 24.49 7.06 1.74
C PRO A 27 24.51 5.92 2.77
N LEU A 28 23.48 5.08 2.71
CA LEU A 28 23.30 3.85 3.45
C LEU A 28 22.72 2.79 2.51
N TRP A 29 23.48 1.73 2.24
CA TRP A 29 23.14 0.65 1.31
C TRP A 29 22.70 1.13 -0.08
N GLY A 30 23.37 2.16 -0.59
CA GLY A 30 23.10 2.75 -1.91
C GLY A 30 21.98 3.81 -1.96
N GLU A 31 21.25 4.04 -0.86
CA GLU A 31 20.19 5.04 -0.75
C GLU A 31 20.48 6.05 0.37
N THR A 32 19.80 7.20 0.39
CA THR A 32 20.00 8.19 1.46
C THR A 32 19.44 7.70 2.80
N VAL A 33 20.08 8.04 3.93
CA VAL A 33 19.55 7.76 5.29
C VAL A 33 18.13 8.31 5.46
N LEU A 34 17.80 9.44 4.83
CA LEU A 34 16.43 9.97 4.82
C LEU A 34 15.40 8.99 4.23
N TRP A 35 15.74 8.27 3.16
CA TRP A 35 14.87 7.25 2.58
C TRP A 35 14.66 6.10 3.56
N TRP A 36 15.72 5.64 4.21
CA TRP A 36 15.66 4.61 5.24
C TRP A 36 14.86 5.01 6.47
N ALA A 37 14.94 6.28 6.90
CA ALA A 37 14.12 6.79 7.98
C ALA A 37 12.62 6.74 7.65
N ARG A 38 12.24 7.02 6.39
CA ARG A 38 10.85 6.86 5.93
C ARG A 38 10.43 5.39 5.94
N ALA A 39 11.29 4.50 5.48
CA ALA A 39 11.06 3.06 5.60
C ALA A 39 10.89 2.65 7.08
N GLY A 40 11.68 3.24 7.98
CA GLY A 40 11.58 3.09 9.42
C GLY A 40 10.20 3.43 9.96
N LYS A 41 9.64 4.58 9.57
CA LYS A 41 8.26 4.98 9.93
C LYS A 41 7.20 4.00 9.41
N ILE A 42 7.36 3.49 8.19
CA ILE A 42 6.46 2.47 7.64
C ILE A 42 6.51 1.19 8.47
N LEU A 43 7.72 0.75 8.87
CA LEU A 43 7.91 -0.42 9.71
C LEU A 43 7.32 -0.23 11.12
N GLN A 44 7.49 0.95 11.73
CA GLN A 44 6.86 1.28 13.02
C GLN A 44 5.33 1.27 12.92
N PHE A 45 4.77 1.84 11.85
CA PHE A 45 3.32 1.79 11.61
C PHE A 45 2.82 0.35 11.44
N ALA A 46 3.53 -0.47 10.65
CA ALA A 46 3.20 -1.88 10.49
C ALA A 46 3.28 -2.64 11.83
N ALA A 47 4.27 -2.36 12.67
CA ALA A 47 4.38 -2.91 14.01
C ALA A 47 3.16 -2.57 14.88
N GLY A 48 2.74 -1.30 14.88
CA GLY A 48 1.52 -0.86 15.58
C GLY A 48 0.27 -1.58 15.06
N LEU A 49 0.17 -1.78 13.74
CA LEU A 49 -0.94 -2.52 13.13
C LEU A 49 -0.96 -3.99 13.59
N VAL A 50 0.20 -4.64 13.71
CA VAL A 50 0.29 -6.00 14.24
C VAL A 50 -0.22 -6.09 15.68
N VAL A 51 0.11 -5.11 16.53
CA VAL A 51 -0.42 -5.04 17.90
C VAL A 51 -1.94 -4.85 17.90
N ILE A 52 -2.47 -3.97 17.05
CA ILE A 52 -3.93 -3.79 16.93
C ILE A 52 -4.60 -5.10 16.48
N LEU A 53 -4.00 -5.82 15.53
CA LEU A 53 -4.51 -7.12 15.08
C LEU A 53 -4.48 -8.16 16.19
N ASP A 54 -3.43 -8.20 17.01
CA ASP A 54 -3.34 -9.08 18.19
C ASP A 54 -4.43 -8.73 19.21
N LEU A 55 -4.69 -7.44 19.45
CA LEU A 55 -5.73 -6.97 20.37
C LEU A 55 -7.15 -7.29 19.89
N ILE A 56 -7.40 -7.24 18.57
CA ILE A 56 -8.71 -7.59 18.00
C ILE A 56 -8.98 -9.10 18.17
N GLY A 57 -7.94 -9.92 18.09
CA GLY A 57 -8.02 -11.37 18.20
C GLY A 57 -8.55 -12.06 16.93
N PRO A 58 -8.15 -13.32 16.70
CA PRO A 58 -8.46 -14.04 15.45
C PRO A 58 -9.97 -14.28 15.24
N GLU A 59 -10.76 -14.44 16.30
CA GLU A 59 -12.19 -14.73 16.21
C GLU A 59 -13.00 -13.54 15.68
N ARG A 60 -12.59 -12.32 16.01
CA ARG A 60 -13.26 -11.10 15.50
C ARG A 60 -12.90 -10.87 14.04
N LEU A 61 -11.63 -11.09 13.68
CA LEU A 61 -11.17 -11.03 12.29
C LEU A 61 -11.88 -12.08 11.42
N ARG A 62 -12.00 -13.34 11.89
CA ARG A 62 -12.73 -14.40 11.18
C ARG A 62 -14.20 -14.03 10.96
N ARG A 63 -14.90 -13.54 12.00
CA ARG A 63 -16.30 -13.09 11.87
C ARG A 63 -16.45 -11.89 10.93
N GLY A 64 -15.53 -10.94 10.99
CA GLY A 64 -15.48 -9.80 10.07
C GLY A 64 -15.27 -10.23 8.61
N GLY A 65 -14.30 -11.12 8.38
CA GLY A 65 -13.99 -11.70 7.08
C GLY A 65 -15.18 -12.46 6.49
N GLN A 66 -15.85 -13.30 7.29
CA GLN A 66 -17.06 -14.00 6.84
C GLN A 66 -18.16 -13.04 6.39
N ARG A 67 -18.46 -11.98 7.17
CA ARG A 67 -19.45 -10.95 6.78
C ARG A 67 -19.06 -10.25 5.47
N MET A 68 -17.78 -9.92 5.33
CA MET A 68 -17.26 -9.25 4.14
C MET A 68 -17.35 -10.14 2.90
N THR A 69 -16.96 -11.41 3.02
CA THR A 69 -17.07 -12.39 1.91
C THR A 69 -18.52 -12.61 1.48
N THR A 70 -19.48 -12.67 2.40
CA THR A 70 -20.90 -12.79 2.05
C THR A 70 -21.40 -11.56 1.30
N ARG A 71 -21.05 -10.35 1.75
CA ARG A 71 -21.40 -9.10 1.04
C ARG A 71 -20.75 -9.04 -0.33
N LEU A 72 -19.49 -9.43 -0.45
CA LEU A 72 -18.76 -9.49 -1.72
C LEU A 72 -19.40 -10.48 -2.68
N ARG A 73 -19.74 -11.70 -2.24
CA ARG A 73 -20.45 -12.67 -3.08
C ARG A 73 -21.79 -12.14 -3.56
N ALA A 74 -22.53 -11.43 -2.71
CA ALA A 74 -23.80 -10.80 -3.11
C ALA A 74 -23.58 -9.72 -4.19
N VAL A 75 -22.56 -8.88 -4.03
CA VAL A 75 -22.18 -7.86 -5.04
C VAL A 75 -21.75 -8.53 -6.34
N VAL A 76 -20.90 -9.56 -6.28
CA VAL A 76 -20.45 -10.32 -7.47
C VAL A 76 -21.64 -10.99 -8.16
N ALA A 77 -22.58 -11.58 -7.42
CA ALA A 77 -23.78 -12.20 -7.98
C ALA A 77 -24.66 -11.16 -8.69
N GLN A 78 -24.93 -10.00 -8.06
CA GLN A 78 -25.64 -8.89 -8.70
C GLN A 78 -24.94 -8.40 -9.97
N LEU A 79 -23.61 -8.27 -9.92
CA LEU A 79 -22.81 -7.86 -11.07
C LEU A 79 -22.82 -8.89 -12.20
N SER A 80 -22.80 -10.19 -11.88
CA SER A 80 -22.89 -11.26 -12.89
C SER A 80 -24.27 -11.31 -13.56
N ALA A 81 -25.34 -11.00 -12.83
CA ALA A 81 -26.68 -10.87 -13.38
C ALA A 81 -26.79 -9.70 -14.38
N LEU A 82 -26.12 -8.57 -14.09
CA LEU A 82 -26.04 -7.43 -15.02
C LEU A 82 -25.21 -7.73 -16.28
N ARG A 83 -24.29 -8.70 -16.24
CA ARG A 83 -23.46 -9.10 -17.39
C ARG A 83 -24.23 -9.93 -18.41
N ALA A 84 -25.37 -10.52 -18.04
CA ALA A 84 -26.14 -11.43 -18.89
C ALA A 84 -26.99 -10.74 -19.96
N GLU A 85 -27.00 -9.41 -20.05
CA GLU A 85 -27.65 -8.64 -21.14
C GLU A 85 -26.61 -8.21 -22.20
N PRO A 86 -26.42 -8.96 -23.30
CA PRO A 86 -25.29 -8.76 -24.21
C PRO A 86 -25.53 -7.65 -25.25
N GLU A 87 -26.76 -7.16 -25.41
CA GLU A 87 -27.14 -6.30 -26.55
C GLU A 87 -27.01 -4.78 -26.30
N ARG A 88 -26.68 -4.33 -25.08
CA ARG A 88 -26.43 -2.90 -24.77
C ARG A 88 -24.93 -2.50 -24.78
N THR A 89 -24.08 -3.33 -25.38
CA THR A 89 -22.65 -3.44 -25.08
C THR A 89 -21.70 -2.46 -25.79
N HIS A 90 -22.11 -1.72 -26.82
CA HIS A 90 -21.17 -0.81 -27.50
C HIS A 90 -20.74 0.36 -26.61
N ASN A 91 -21.69 1.04 -25.97
CA ASN A 91 -21.39 2.15 -25.06
C ASN A 91 -20.68 1.67 -23.79
N GLY A 92 -21.02 0.48 -23.29
CA GLY A 92 -20.35 -0.13 -22.14
C GLY A 92 -18.89 -0.47 -22.42
N ALA A 93 -18.57 -1.01 -23.60
CA ALA A 93 -17.20 -1.32 -24.01
C ALA A 93 -16.34 -0.07 -24.17
N VAL A 94 -16.90 1.02 -24.71
CA VAL A 94 -16.19 2.30 -24.84
C VAL A 94 -15.87 2.90 -23.46
N HIS A 95 -16.84 2.90 -22.53
CA HIS A 95 -16.59 3.38 -21.16
C HIS A 95 -15.59 2.50 -20.40
N PHE A 96 -15.60 1.18 -20.65
CA PHE A 96 -14.62 0.25 -20.08
C PHE A 96 -13.20 0.53 -20.59
N ALA A 97 -13.04 0.66 -21.91
CA ALA A 97 -11.75 0.99 -22.53
C ALA A 97 -11.23 2.35 -22.04
N ALA A 98 -12.09 3.36 -21.94
CA ALA A 98 -11.73 4.67 -21.39
C ALA A 98 -11.31 4.57 -19.91
N GLY A 99 -11.98 3.75 -19.10
CA GLY A 99 -11.62 3.51 -17.70
C GLY A 99 -10.26 2.84 -17.54
N ILE A 100 -9.97 1.80 -18.33
CA ILE A 100 -8.66 1.13 -18.34
C ILE A 100 -7.57 2.09 -18.79
N PHE A 101 -7.82 2.88 -19.84
CA PHE A 101 -6.88 3.86 -20.36
C PHE A 101 -6.55 4.95 -19.31
N LEU A 102 -7.57 5.52 -18.67
CA LEU A 102 -7.39 6.50 -17.59
C LEU A 102 -6.64 5.90 -16.40
N PHE A 103 -6.95 4.66 -16.02
CA PHE A 103 -6.25 3.97 -14.94
C PHE A 103 -4.76 3.74 -15.29
N GLY A 104 -4.47 3.29 -16.51
CA GLY A 104 -3.11 3.12 -17.01
C GLY A 104 -2.31 4.43 -17.03
N ILE A 105 -2.92 5.52 -17.48
CA ILE A 105 -2.31 6.86 -17.42
C ILE A 105 -2.00 7.26 -15.98
N ASN A 106 -2.93 7.04 -15.05
CA ASN A 106 -2.69 7.38 -13.63
C ASN A 106 -1.57 6.55 -13.00
N LEU A 107 -1.48 5.25 -13.33
CA LEU A 107 -0.39 4.38 -12.90
C LEU A 107 0.96 4.81 -13.47
N LEU A 108 0.99 5.18 -14.76
CA LEU A 108 2.20 5.69 -15.42
C LEU A 108 2.66 7.01 -14.79
N LEU A 109 1.72 7.94 -14.56
CA LEU A 109 2.00 9.21 -13.90
C LEU A 109 2.52 9.00 -12.48
N LEU A 110 1.93 8.07 -11.71
CA LEU A 110 2.40 7.71 -10.37
C LEU A 110 3.82 7.13 -10.42
N ASN A 111 4.11 6.23 -11.37
CA ASN A 111 5.42 5.63 -11.54
C ASN A 111 6.49 6.69 -11.88
N LEU A 112 6.22 7.55 -12.85
CA LEU A 112 7.11 8.67 -13.21
C LEU A 112 7.36 9.59 -12.02
N LEU A 113 6.36 9.78 -11.15
CA LEU A 113 6.50 10.59 -9.95
C LEU A 113 7.37 9.95 -8.87
N LEU A 114 7.20 8.64 -8.67
CA LEU A 114 8.02 7.88 -7.72
C LEU A 114 9.48 7.83 -8.16
N MET A 115 9.72 7.81 -9.48
CA MET A 115 11.05 7.78 -10.07
C MET A 115 11.81 9.12 -9.93
N ASP A 116 11.11 10.23 -9.68
CA ASP A 116 11.69 11.58 -9.54
C ASP A 116 11.13 12.32 -8.31
N TRP A 117 10.97 11.58 -7.20
CA TRP A 117 10.32 12.03 -5.96
C TRP A 117 10.92 13.33 -5.38
N SER A 118 12.19 13.63 -5.67
CA SER A 118 12.87 14.84 -5.23
C SER A 118 12.30 16.13 -5.86
N LYS A 119 11.78 16.08 -7.09
CA LYS A 119 11.17 17.23 -7.77
C LYS A 119 9.71 17.49 -7.38
N VAL A 120 9.03 16.45 -6.92
CA VAL A 120 7.64 16.53 -6.42
C VAL A 120 7.58 17.37 -5.15
N THR A 121 8.54 17.16 -4.25
CA THR A 121 8.61 17.91 -2.99
C THR A 121 8.92 19.38 -3.16
N SER A 122 9.50 19.81 -4.29
CA SER A 122 9.84 21.22 -4.56
C SER A 122 8.78 21.98 -5.36
N THR A 123 7.79 21.30 -5.95
CA THR A 123 6.71 21.94 -6.73
C THR A 123 5.33 21.42 -6.33
N PRO A 124 4.65 22.04 -5.34
CA PRO A 124 3.40 21.52 -4.78
C PRO A 124 2.25 21.41 -5.80
N VAL A 125 2.31 22.14 -6.92
CA VAL A 125 1.32 22.07 -8.01
C VAL A 125 1.28 20.67 -8.67
N SER A 126 2.40 19.93 -8.64
CA SER A 126 2.47 18.59 -9.23
C SER A 126 1.68 17.53 -8.44
N ILE A 127 1.30 17.81 -7.19
CA ILE A 127 0.53 16.88 -6.33
C ILE A 127 -0.97 16.89 -6.68
N GLY A 128 -1.47 17.99 -7.25
CA GLY A 128 -2.89 18.22 -7.54
C GLY A 128 -3.57 17.08 -8.31
N PRO A 129 -3.03 16.63 -9.46
CA PRO A 129 -3.60 15.52 -10.23
C PRO A 129 -3.70 14.21 -9.44
N PHE A 130 -2.80 13.94 -8.49
CA PHE A 130 -2.75 12.69 -7.72
C PHE A 130 -3.74 12.64 -6.57
N VAL A 131 -4.23 13.78 -6.10
CA VAL A 131 -5.32 13.87 -5.13
C VAL A 131 -6.65 13.98 -5.87
N VAL A 132 -6.69 14.80 -6.92
CA VAL A 132 -7.91 15.06 -7.69
C VAL A 132 -8.34 13.84 -8.50
N ALA A 133 -7.44 13.08 -9.12
CA ALA A 133 -7.80 11.92 -9.92
C ALA A 133 -8.44 10.77 -9.12
N PRO A 134 -7.89 10.30 -7.98
CA PRO A 134 -8.56 9.28 -7.18
C PRO A 134 -9.86 9.81 -6.54
N ILE A 135 -9.93 11.09 -6.15
CA ILE A 135 -11.18 11.68 -5.66
C ILE A 135 -12.22 11.76 -6.78
N ALA A 136 -11.86 12.20 -7.98
CA ALA A 136 -12.74 12.25 -9.15
C ALA A 136 -13.18 10.85 -9.57
N LEU A 137 -12.28 9.87 -9.52
CA LEU A 137 -12.60 8.45 -9.74
C LEU A 137 -13.56 7.94 -8.66
N LEU A 138 -13.35 8.25 -7.39
CA LEU A 138 -14.25 7.88 -6.30
C LEU A 138 -15.62 8.55 -6.45
N ILE A 139 -15.69 9.83 -6.83
CA ILE A 139 -16.94 10.56 -7.10
C ILE A 139 -17.64 9.94 -8.31
N PHE A 140 -16.92 9.64 -9.38
CA PHE A 140 -17.45 8.97 -10.57
C PHE A 140 -18.01 7.59 -10.22
N LEU A 141 -17.30 6.82 -9.39
CA LEU A 141 -17.77 5.52 -8.90
C LEU A 141 -18.93 5.65 -7.91
N ALA A 142 -19.01 6.70 -7.10
CA ALA A 142 -20.07 6.90 -6.11
C ALA A 142 -21.36 7.47 -6.71
N ARG A 143 -21.25 8.37 -7.70
CA ARG A 143 -22.39 9.05 -8.35
C ARG A 143 -22.78 8.46 -9.69
N GLY A 144 -21.88 7.75 -10.36
CA GLY A 144 -22.16 7.19 -11.67
C GLY A 144 -23.20 6.08 -11.58
N ARG A 145 -24.13 6.08 -12.54
CA ARG A 145 -25.14 5.02 -12.66
C ARG A 145 -24.42 3.67 -12.73
N PRO A 146 -24.94 2.63 -12.06
CA PRO A 146 -24.29 1.32 -12.01
C PRO A 146 -24.01 0.75 -13.41
N GLU A 147 -24.87 1.09 -14.38
CA GLU A 147 -24.76 0.69 -15.79
C GLU A 147 -23.54 1.30 -16.50
N GLN A 148 -23.16 2.54 -16.18
CA GLN A 148 -22.02 3.25 -16.81
C GLN A 148 -20.70 2.96 -16.10
N THR A 149 -20.76 2.65 -14.80
CA THR A 149 -19.59 2.46 -13.95
C THR A 149 -19.19 1.00 -13.80
N ALA A 150 -20.02 0.04 -14.22
CA ALA A 150 -19.73 -1.38 -14.13
C ALA A 150 -18.35 -1.72 -14.69
N GLY A 151 -18.03 -1.19 -15.89
CA GLY A 151 -16.73 -1.37 -16.52
C GLY A 151 -15.54 -0.92 -15.66
N ALA A 152 -15.61 0.25 -15.03
CA ALA A 152 -14.54 0.74 -14.15
C ALA A 152 -14.52 0.07 -12.76
N ARG A 153 -15.70 -0.36 -12.26
CA ARG A 153 -15.85 -1.01 -10.96
C ARG A 153 -15.25 -2.42 -10.95
N PHE A 154 -15.40 -3.19 -12.02
CA PHE A 154 -14.87 -4.57 -12.10
C PHE A 154 -13.36 -4.69 -11.87
N PRO A 155 -12.48 -3.94 -12.58
CA PRO A 155 -11.04 -4.01 -12.35
C PRO A 155 -10.66 -3.47 -10.98
N LEU A 156 -11.35 -2.44 -10.46
CA LEU A 156 -11.09 -1.95 -9.09
C LEU A 156 -11.50 -2.95 -8.01
N ILE A 157 -12.60 -3.66 -8.19
CA ILE A 157 -13.00 -4.77 -7.30
C ILE A 157 -11.97 -5.91 -7.42
N GLY A 158 -11.51 -6.24 -8.62
CA GLY A 158 -10.48 -7.25 -8.84
C GLY A 158 -9.12 -6.90 -8.22
N ILE A 159 -8.65 -5.66 -8.42
CA ILE A 159 -7.42 -5.12 -7.82
C ILE A 159 -7.59 -5.03 -6.30
N GLY A 160 -8.72 -4.51 -5.81
CA GLY A 160 -9.03 -4.46 -4.39
C GLY A 160 -9.07 -5.85 -3.76
N TRP A 161 -9.57 -6.86 -4.48
CA TRP A 161 -9.54 -8.26 -4.05
C TRP A 161 -8.13 -8.83 -4.04
N LEU A 162 -7.32 -8.60 -5.07
CA LEU A 162 -5.92 -9.01 -5.12
C LEU A 162 -5.09 -8.38 -4.00
N LEU A 163 -5.26 -7.07 -3.78
CA LEU A 163 -4.63 -6.35 -2.68
C LEU A 163 -5.13 -6.87 -1.33
N ALA A 164 -6.43 -7.14 -1.19
CA ALA A 164 -6.96 -7.75 0.03
C ALA A 164 -6.38 -9.15 0.25
N GLN A 165 -6.20 -9.97 -0.78
CA GLN A 165 -5.52 -11.27 -0.64
C GLN A 165 -4.04 -11.13 -0.32
N LEU A 166 -3.33 -10.19 -0.93
CA LEU A 166 -1.91 -9.95 -0.65
C LEU A 166 -1.72 -9.48 0.80
N VAL A 167 -2.54 -8.52 1.22
CA VAL A 167 -2.46 -7.88 2.54
C VAL A 167 -3.05 -8.76 3.64
N LEU A 168 -4.14 -9.49 3.39
CA LEU A 168 -4.83 -10.28 4.43
C LEU A 168 -4.54 -11.78 4.33
N GLY A 169 -4.18 -12.29 3.17
CA GLY A 169 -3.92 -13.72 2.96
C GLY A 169 -2.65 -14.20 3.65
N ALA A 170 -1.55 -13.43 3.56
CA ALA A 170 -0.32 -13.76 4.26
C ALA A 170 -0.49 -13.73 5.80
N PRO A 171 -1.11 -12.70 6.41
CA PRO A 171 -1.47 -12.73 7.83
C PRO A 171 -2.45 -13.84 8.20
N ALA A 172 -3.43 -14.14 7.35
CA ALA A 172 -4.40 -15.22 7.61
C ALA A 172 -3.72 -16.60 7.65
N ALA A 173 -2.79 -16.87 6.74
CA ALA A 173 -1.98 -18.09 6.76
C ALA A 173 -1.04 -18.13 7.98
N LEU A 174 -0.51 -16.99 8.41
CA LEU A 174 0.29 -16.87 9.63
C LEU A 174 -0.54 -17.12 10.89
N LEU A 175 -1.81 -16.66 10.89
CA LEU A 175 -2.77 -16.79 11.99
C LEU A 175 -3.34 -18.21 12.15
N ASP A 176 -3.23 -19.08 11.14
CA ASP A 176 -3.78 -20.44 11.19
C ASP A 176 -2.87 -21.44 11.95
N LYS A 177 -1.71 -21.01 12.44
CA LYS A 177 -0.84 -21.82 13.32
C LYS A 177 -1.40 -21.88 14.75
N ALA A 178 -1.17 -22.99 15.44
CA ALA A 178 -1.76 -23.32 16.75
C ALA A 178 -1.54 -22.31 17.90
N ASN A 179 -0.65 -21.31 17.74
CA ASN A 179 -0.44 -20.21 18.70
C ASN A 179 0.04 -18.94 17.96
N PRO A 180 -0.85 -18.24 17.25
CA PRO A 180 -0.42 -17.18 16.33
C PRO A 180 -0.04 -15.88 17.06
N GLY A 181 -0.64 -15.62 18.22
CA GLY A 181 -0.40 -14.40 18.99
C GLY A 181 1.05 -14.22 19.43
N HIS A 182 1.74 -15.32 19.79
CA HIS A 182 3.14 -15.23 20.19
C HIS A 182 4.04 -14.80 19.02
N ILE A 183 3.88 -15.41 17.84
CA ILE A 183 4.70 -15.08 16.65
C ILE A 183 4.42 -13.65 16.19
N LEU A 184 3.15 -13.24 16.16
CA LEU A 184 2.76 -11.87 15.78
C LEU A 184 3.37 -10.82 16.71
N ARG A 185 3.40 -11.06 18.02
CA ARG A 185 4.04 -10.14 18.97
C ARG A 185 5.53 -9.98 18.71
N TRP A 186 6.25 -11.09 18.49
CA TRP A 186 7.67 -11.03 18.15
C TRP A 186 7.93 -10.34 16.81
N LEU A 187 7.07 -10.58 15.82
CA LEU A 187 7.15 -9.89 14.54
C LEU A 187 6.92 -8.38 14.69
N GLY A 188 5.88 -7.98 15.44
CA GLY A 188 5.60 -6.58 15.75
C GLY A 188 6.76 -5.92 16.48
N LEU A 189 7.33 -6.59 17.49
CA LEU A 189 8.52 -6.11 18.20
C LEU A 189 9.72 -5.94 17.27
N LEU A 190 9.99 -6.93 16.41
CA LEU A 190 11.11 -6.88 15.47
C LEU A 190 10.95 -5.71 14.48
N LEU A 191 9.76 -5.57 13.89
CA LEU A 191 9.44 -4.46 12.98
C LEU A 191 9.59 -3.10 13.68
N PHE A 192 9.16 -3.01 14.94
CA PHE A 192 9.29 -1.79 15.74
C PHE A 192 10.76 -1.46 16.00
N VAL A 193 11.57 -2.41 16.46
CA VAL A 193 12.99 -2.19 16.78
C VAL A 193 13.78 -1.80 15.53
N ILE A 194 13.59 -2.50 14.42
CA ILE A 194 14.25 -2.16 13.14
C ILE A 194 13.77 -0.79 12.67
N GLY A 195 12.45 -0.55 12.68
CA GLY A 195 11.88 0.71 12.24
C GLY A 195 12.31 1.90 13.07
N PHE A 196 12.45 1.72 14.39
CA PHE A 196 12.96 2.72 15.31
C PHE A 196 14.44 3.01 15.06
N GLY A 197 15.27 1.98 14.88
CA GLY A 197 16.69 2.16 14.56
C GLY A 197 16.92 2.95 13.28
N LEU A 198 16.13 2.68 12.23
CA LEU A 198 16.23 3.42 10.96
C LEU A 198 15.73 4.87 11.06
N ASP A 199 14.63 5.09 11.78
CA ASP A 199 14.06 6.43 11.98
C ASP A 199 15.00 7.32 12.81
N LEU A 200 15.61 6.75 13.85
CA LEU A 200 16.55 7.45 14.72
C LEU A 200 17.82 7.91 13.98
N LEU A 201 18.29 7.16 12.97
CA LEU A 201 19.42 7.59 12.15
C LEU A 201 19.09 8.79 11.24
N GLY A 202 17.81 8.99 10.89
CA GLY A 202 17.38 10.10 10.04
C GLY A 202 16.80 11.30 10.79
N SER A 203 16.67 11.23 12.11
CA SER A 203 16.24 12.33 12.99
C SER A 203 17.43 13.14 13.49
#